data_AF-A0A8I2G662-F1
#
_entry.id   AF-A0A8I2G662-F1
#
_cell.length_a   1.000
_cell.length_b   1.000
_cell.length_c   1.000
_cell.angle_alpha   90.00
_cell.angle_beta   90.00
_cell.angle_gamma   90.00
#
_symmetry.space_group_name_H-M   'P 1'
#
loop_
_entity.id
_entity.type
_entity.pdbx_description
1 polymer ?
#
loop_
_entity_poly.entity_id
_entity_poly.type
_entity_poly.pdbx_seq_one_letter_code
_entity_poly.pdbx_strand_id
1 'polypeptide(L)' 'NKLLLACGAEINEINCVRKHMSALKGGKLARLVYPARLVSLILSDIVDSPLGAIGSGPSIHDST' A
#
# COMPACT_ATOMS: atom_id res chain seq x y z
N ASN A 1 -12.15 4.94 -6.20
CA ASN A 1 -12.57 3.64 -5.63
C ASN A 1 -14.07 3.53 -5.33
N LYS A 2 -14.92 4.47 -5.76
CA LYS A 2 -16.37 4.45 -5.45
C LYS A 2 -17.07 3.19 -5.98
N LEU A 3 -16.70 2.74 -7.19
CA LEU A 3 -17.26 1.54 -7.80
C LEU A 3 -16.96 0.26 -7.00
N LEU A 4 -15.71 0.11 -6.53
CA LEU A 4 -15.30 -1.05 -5.73
C LEU A 4 -16.03 -1.12 -4.38
N LEU A 5 -16.24 0.04 -3.74
CA LEU A 5 -17.03 0.12 -2.52
C LEU A 5 -18.51 -0.22 -2.79
N ALA A 6 -19.07 0.28 -3.90
CA ALA A 6 -20.46 0.05 -4.25
C ALA A 6 -20.77 -1.42 -4.59
N CYS A 7 -19.79 -2.17 -5.11
CA CYS A 7 -19.94 -3.60 -5.38
C CYS A 7 -19.56 -4.50 -4.19
N GLY A 8 -19.24 -3.94 -3.03
CA GLY A 8 -18.91 -4.70 -1.82
C GLY A 8 -17.56 -5.41 -1.87
N ALA A 9 -16.59 -4.89 -2.64
CA ALA A 9 -15.25 -5.48 -2.70
C ALA A 9 -14.58 -5.47 -1.32
N GLU A 10 -13.84 -6.53 -1.01
CA GLU A 10 -13.08 -6.62 0.22
C GLU A 10 -11.98 -5.55 0.27
N ILE A 11 -11.61 -5.12 1.47
CA ILE A 11 -10.58 -4.10 1.65
C ILE A 11 -9.24 -4.48 1.00
N ASN A 12 -8.92 -5.78 0.97
CA ASN A 12 -7.71 -6.31 0.33
C ASN A 12 -7.76 -6.17 -1.20
N GLU A 13 -8.91 -6.43 -1.82
CA GLU A 13 -9.12 -6.24 -3.25
C GLU A 13 -9.03 -4.76 -3.64
N ILE A 14 -9.68 -3.90 -2.84
CA ILE A 14 -9.60 -2.44 -3.03
C ILE A 14 -8.14 -1.97 -2.92
N ASN A 15 -7.39 -2.46 -1.94
CA ASN A 15 -6.00 -2.09 -1.76
C ASN A 15 -5.10 -2.62 -2.89
N CYS A 16 -5.32 -3.82 -3.40
CA CYS A 16 -4.65 -4.33 -4.59
C CYS A 16 -4.78 -3.35 -5.76
N VAL A 17 -6.03 -2.97 -6.12
CA VAL A 17 -6.27 -2.02 -7.22
C VAL A 17 -5.60 -0.66 -6.95
N ARG A 18 -5.73 -0.14 -5.73
CA ARG A 18 -5.12 1.15 -5.35
C ARG A 18 -3.59 1.16 -5.47
N LYS A 19 -2.93 0.07 -5.10
CA LYS A 19 -1.47 -0.06 -5.21
C LYS A 19 -1.04 -0.08 -6.67
N HIS A 20 -1.74 -0.85 -7.49
CA HIS A 20 -1.46 -0.97 -8.92
C HIS A 20 -1.66 0.34 -9.68
N MET A 21 -2.66 1.14 -9.30
CA MET A 21 -2.94 2.44 -9.92
C MET A 21 -2.10 3.62 -9.38
N SER A 22 -1.28 3.41 -8.35
CA SER A 22 -0.49 4.49 -7.74
C SER A 22 0.96 4.49 -8.25
N ALA A 23 1.55 5.68 -8.36
CA ALA A 23 2.99 5.82 -8.58
C ALA A 23 3.84 5.55 -7.32
N LEU A 24 3.24 5.57 -6.11
CA LEU A 24 3.98 5.53 -4.83
C LEU A 24 3.66 4.31 -3.97
N LYS A 25 2.44 3.77 -4.04
CA LYS A 25 1.99 2.64 -3.20
C LYS A 25 2.56 1.30 -3.67
N GLY A 26 2.46 0.26 -2.84
CA GLY A 26 2.90 -1.09 -3.20
C GLY A 26 4.40 -1.18 -3.49
N GLY A 27 5.22 -0.59 -2.61
CA GLY A 27 6.68 -0.62 -2.72
C GLY A 27 7.27 0.32 -3.77
N LYS A 28 6.44 1.02 -4.55
CA LYS A 28 6.92 1.87 -5.64
C LYS A 28 7.69 3.10 -5.14
N LEU A 29 7.40 3.63 -3.95
CA LEU A 29 8.26 4.66 -3.34
C LEU A 29 9.67 4.11 -3.09
N ALA A 30 9.81 2.90 -2.54
CA ALA A 30 11.13 2.29 -2.34
C ALA A 30 11.87 2.08 -3.67
N ARG A 31 11.15 1.68 -4.72
CA ARG A 31 11.71 1.54 -6.07
C ARG A 31 12.19 2.87 -6.65
N LEU A 32 11.46 3.97 -6.43
CA LEU A 32 11.84 5.30 -6.91
C LEU A 32 13.02 5.89 -6.13
N VAL A 33 13.13 5.59 -4.83
CA VAL A 33 14.22 6.08 -3.98
C VAL A 33 15.53 5.35 -4.28
N TYR A 34 15.48 4.10 -4.74
CA TYR A 34 16.67 3.34 -5.10
C TYR A 34 17.56 4.11 -6.11
N PRO A 35 18.89 4.21 -5.87
CA PRO A 35 19.69 3.48 -4.88
C PRO A 35 19.87 4.18 -3.52
N ALA A 36 19.21 5.31 -3.28
CA ALA A 36 19.33 6.01 -2.01
C ALA A 36 18.70 5.22 -0.85
N ARG A 37 19.11 5.55 0.38
CA ARG A 37 18.59 4.92 1.60
C ARG A 37 17.20 5.47 1.95
N LEU A 38 16.23 4.58 2.13
CA LEU A 38 14.89 4.91 2.64
C LEU A 38 14.73 4.40 4.08
N VAL A 39 14.25 5.26 4.98
CA VAL A 39 13.86 4.89 6.35
C VAL A 39 12.40 5.26 6.55
N SER A 40 11.56 4.27 6.86
CA SER A 40 10.14 4.46 7.14
C SER A 40 9.89 4.35 8.65
N LEU A 41 9.49 5.44 9.28
CA LEU A 41 8.99 5.43 10.66
C LEU A 41 7.46 5.37 10.60
N ILE A 42 6.88 4.28 11.10
CA ILE A 42 5.45 3.98 10.94
C ILE A 42 4.80 3.97 12.32
N LEU A 43 3.75 4.78 12.48
CA LEU A 43 2.82 4.69 13.60
C LEU A 43 1.55 4.02 13.09
N SER A 44 1.22 2.85 13.65
CA SER A 44 0.08 2.05 13.19
C SER A 44 -1.19 2.39 13.97
N ASP A 45 -2.28 2.59 13.25
CA ASP A 45 -3.65 2.64 13.76
C ASP A 45 -4.45 1.36 13.42
N ILE A 46 -3.77 0.33 12.89
CA ILE A 46 -4.37 -0.93 12.45
C ILE A 46 -3.96 -2.05 13.41
N VAL A 47 -4.95 -2.85 13.84
CA VAL A 47 -4.75 -4.08 14.63
C VAL A 47 -3.76 -5.01 13.89
N ASP A 48 -2.84 -5.62 14.63
CA ASP A 48 -1.76 -6.49 14.13
C ASP A 48 -0.74 -5.84 13.19
N SER A 49 -0.91 -4.54 12.89
CA SER A 49 0.04 -3.72 12.12
C SER A 49 0.53 -4.35 10.80
N PRO A 50 -0.36 -4.80 9.89
CA PRO A 50 0.03 -5.32 8.60
C PRO A 50 0.66 -4.22 7.72
N LEU A 51 1.99 -4.21 7.62
CA LEU A 51 2.76 -3.12 7.00
C LEU A 51 2.34 -2.81 5.54
N GLY A 52 1.93 -3.82 4.77
CA GLY A 52 1.48 -3.67 3.40
C GLY A 52 0.13 -2.95 3.24
N ALA A 53 -0.67 -2.90 4.31
CA ALA A 53 -1.96 -2.20 4.34
C ALA A 53 -1.82 -0.75 4.80
N ILE A 54 -0.89 -0.46 5.73
CA ILE A 54 -0.65 0.89 6.27
C ILE A 54 -0.17 1.82 5.13
N GLY A 55 -0.93 2.87 4.85
CA GLY A 55 -0.66 3.75 3.71
C GLY A 55 -0.66 3.03 2.34
N SER A 56 -1.20 1.81 2.26
CA SER A 56 -1.04 0.86 1.14
C SER A 56 0.42 0.50 0.83
N GLY A 57 1.26 0.41 1.87
CA GLY A 57 2.61 -0.13 1.81
C GLY A 57 3.53 0.57 0.81
N PRO A 58 3.76 1.88 0.86
CA PRO A 58 4.56 2.59 -0.15
C PRO A 58 6.01 2.12 -0.22
N SER A 59 6.56 1.66 0.91
CA SER A 59 7.91 1.11 1.01
C SER A 59 7.94 -0.41 1.20
N ILE A 60 6.81 -1.09 1.03
CA ILE A 60 6.63 -2.52 1.32
C ILE A 60 6.30 -3.25 0.02
N HIS A 61 6.92 -4.41 -0.22
CA HIS A 61 6.63 -5.26 -1.37
C HIS A 61 5.12 -5.56 -1.49
N ASP A 62 4.59 -5.41 -2.69
CA ASP A 62 3.22 -5.81 -3.01
C ASP A 62 3.20 -7.26 -3.50
N SER A 63 2.43 -8.12 -2.85
CA SER A 63 2.33 -9.55 -3.17
C SER A 63 1.07 -9.93 -3.96
N THR A 64 0.30 -8.93 -4.40
CA THR A 64 -0.92 -9.09 -5.20
C THR A 64 -0.70 -8.70 -6.64
#